data_AF-A0A1Q9PBM1-F1
#
_entry.id   AF-A0A1Q9PBM1-F1
#
_cell.length_a   1.000
_cell.length_b   1.000
_cell.length_c   1.000
_cell.angle_alpha   90.00
_cell.angle_beta   90.00
_cell.angle_gamma   90.00
#
_symmetry.space_group_name_H-M   'P 1'
#
loop_
_entity.id
_entity.type
_entity.pdbx_description
1 polymer ?
#
loop_
_entity_poly.entity_id
_entity_poly.type
_entity_poly.pdbx_seq_one_letter_code
_entity_poly.pdbx_strand_id
1 'polypeptide(L)'
;MYPNELRSGLEIPPGVKPEDIMRSLELGHGYKWTVLVRQPLLVAHGNPTLGNMPELLMTGNRSIVVAGGDPAYVNRLKQVLDMLQRTTKRLVVKQEGVKLG
;
A
#
# COMPACT_ATOMS: atom_id res chain seq x y z
N MET A 1 -12.64 -15.24 19.96
CA MET A 1 -11.88 -14.03 19.61
C MET A 1 -12.26 -13.68 18.18
N TYR A 2 -12.93 -12.54 17.97
CA TYR A 2 -13.43 -12.17 16.65
C TYR A 2 -12.25 -11.68 15.79
N PRO A 3 -12.04 -12.19 14.57
CA PRO A 3 -10.91 -11.80 13.72
C PRO A 3 -10.91 -10.31 13.33
N ASN A 4 -11.98 -9.56 13.61
CA ASN A 4 -12.18 -8.17 13.19
C ASN A 4 -11.59 -7.11 14.16
N GLU A 5 -11.03 -7.52 15.31
CA GLU A 5 -10.57 -6.56 16.34
C GLU A 5 -9.10 -6.13 16.20
N LEU A 6 -8.28 -6.88 15.46
CA LEU A 6 -6.87 -6.51 15.24
C LEU A 6 -6.78 -5.52 14.08
N ARG A 7 -6.62 -4.24 14.43
CA ARG A 7 -6.31 -3.17 13.49
C ARG A 7 -4.86 -2.75 13.64
N SER A 8 -4.13 -2.67 12.53
CA SER A 8 -2.76 -2.17 12.50
C SER A 8 -2.64 -0.96 11.60
N GLY A 9 -1.96 0.08 12.07
CA GLY A 9 -1.59 1.23 11.26
C GLY A 9 -0.23 1.00 10.59
N LEU A 10 -0.14 1.27 9.29
CA LEU A 10 1.10 1.31 8.53
C LEU A 10 1.27 2.69 7.91
N GLU A 11 2.49 3.21 7.98
CA GLU A 11 2.85 4.44 7.29
C GLU A 11 3.29 4.14 5.85
N ILE A 12 2.86 4.98 4.92
CA ILE A 12 3.32 4.95 3.53
C ILE A 12 4.65 5.69 3.47
N PRO A 13 5.74 5.02 3.02
CA PRO A 13 7.04 5.66 2.95
C PRO A 13 7.04 6.85 1.97
N PRO A 14 7.86 7.90 2.23
CA PRO A 14 7.98 9.02 1.32
C PRO A 14 8.37 8.58 -0.10
N GLY A 15 7.71 9.19 -1.11
CA GLY A 15 7.93 8.89 -2.52
C GLY A 15 7.20 7.66 -3.05
N VAL A 16 6.56 6.86 -2.19
CA VAL A 16 5.65 5.79 -2.63
C VAL A 16 4.28 6.40 -2.88
N LYS A 17 3.76 6.26 -4.10
CA LYS A 17 2.42 6.76 -4.44
C LYS A 17 1.37 5.73 -4.03
N PRO A 18 0.24 6.16 -3.44
CA PRO A 18 -0.88 5.28 -3.15
C PRO A 18 -1.32 4.40 -4.33
N GLU A 19 -1.33 4.95 -5.54
CA GLU A 19 -1.74 4.26 -6.75
C GLU A 19 -0.81 3.09 -7.10
N ASP A 20 0.48 3.22 -6.83
CA ASP A 20 1.47 2.16 -7.05
C ASP A 20 1.23 1.00 -6.08
N ILE A 21 0.90 1.30 -4.82
CA ILE A 21 0.53 0.30 -3.80
C ILE A 21 -0.73 -0.43 -4.24
N MET A 22 -1.78 0.31 -4.62
CA MET A 22 -3.04 -0.26 -5.06
C MET A 22 -2.84 -1.21 -6.24
N ARG A 23 -2.07 -0.79 -7.25
CA ARG A 23 -1.73 -1.59 -8.42
C ARG A 23 -0.92 -2.83 -8.06
N SER A 24 0.10 -2.71 -7.21
CA SER A 24 0.93 -3.85 -6.80
C SER A 24 0.12 -4.90 -6.05
N LEU A 25 -0.79 -4.48 -5.16
CA LEU A 25 -1.64 -5.40 -4.40
C LEU A 25 -2.76 -6.00 -5.25
N GLU A 26 -3.30 -5.26 -6.22
CA GLU A 26 -4.23 -5.80 -7.20
C GLU A 26 -3.58 -6.91 -8.04
N LEU A 27 -2.37 -6.67 -8.57
CA LEU A 27 -1.66 -7.64 -9.41
C LEU A 27 -1.12 -8.83 -8.62
N GLY A 28 -0.51 -8.59 -7.46
CA GLY A 28 0.16 -9.64 -6.68
C GLY A 28 -0.77 -10.44 -5.77
N HIS A 29 -1.88 -9.84 -5.34
CA HIS A 29 -2.76 -10.41 -4.30
C HIS A 29 -4.25 -10.31 -4.63
N GLY A 30 -4.62 -9.85 -5.83
CA GLY A 30 -6.01 -9.84 -6.29
C GLY A 30 -6.90 -8.80 -5.62
N TYR A 31 -6.33 -7.82 -4.91
CA TYR A 31 -7.13 -6.79 -4.24
C TYR A 31 -8.05 -6.05 -5.22
N LYS A 32 -9.28 -5.81 -4.78
CA LYS A 32 -10.25 -4.95 -5.45
C LYS A 32 -10.44 -3.68 -4.66
N TRP A 33 -10.37 -2.56 -5.37
CA TRP A 33 -10.37 -1.24 -4.76
C TRP A 33 -11.69 -0.51 -5.03
N THR A 34 -12.29 -0.03 -3.95
CA THR A 34 -13.37 0.97 -4.00
C THR A 34 -12.76 2.31 -3.63
N VAL A 35 -12.70 3.23 -4.58
CA VAL A 35 -12.19 4.60 -4.36
C VAL A 35 -13.36 5.50 -3.99
N LEU A 36 -13.37 5.99 -2.76
CA LEU A 36 -14.41 6.88 -2.23
C LEU A 36 -14.16 8.33 -2.64
N VAL A 37 -12.90 8.78 -2.50
CA VAL A 37 -12.49 10.15 -2.82
C VAL A 37 -11.10 10.10 -3.44
N ARG A 38 -10.86 10.86 -4.50
CA ARG A 38 -9.51 11.03 -5.10
C ARG A 38 -8.83 12.33 -4.67
N GLN A 39 -9.61 13.40 -4.50
CA GLN A 39 -9.13 14.72 -4.13
C GLN A 39 -10.12 15.38 -3.16
N PRO A 40 -9.64 16.23 -2.22
CA PRO A 40 -8.26 16.64 -2.02
C PRO A 40 -7.39 15.58 -1.30
N LEU A 41 -8.02 14.56 -0.72
CA LEU A 41 -7.36 13.46 0.00
C LEU A 41 -7.88 12.13 -0.54
N LEU A 42 -6.98 11.24 -0.98
CA LEU A 42 -7.37 9.91 -1.41
C LEU A 42 -8.00 9.14 -0.24
N VAL A 43 -9.16 8.54 -0.44
CA VAL A 43 -9.73 7.55 0.46
C VAL A 43 -10.12 6.34 -0.38
N ALA A 44 -9.47 5.21 -0.13
CA ALA A 44 -9.70 3.98 -0.89
C ALA A 44 -9.77 2.78 0.04
N HIS A 45 -10.78 1.93 -0.18
CA HIS A 45 -10.96 0.67 0.51
C HIS A 45 -10.54 -0.49 -0.41
N GLY A 46 -9.63 -1.33 0.05
CA GLY A 46 -9.13 -2.51 -0.64
C GLY A 46 -9.64 -3.77 0.03
N ASN A 47 -10.40 -4.57 -0.71
CA ASN A 47 -10.88 -5.87 -0.24
C ASN A 47 -10.15 -6.99 -1.00
N PRO A 48 -9.57 -7.99 -0.32
CA PRO A 48 -8.99 -9.14 -0.99
C PRO A 48 -10.06 -10.03 -1.62
N THR A 49 -9.75 -10.63 -2.76
CA THR A 49 -10.65 -11.62 -3.41
C THR A 49 -10.31 -13.06 -3.03
N LEU A 50 -9.18 -13.30 -2.36
CA LEU A 50 -8.65 -14.63 -2.10
C LEU A 50 -7.99 -14.73 -0.71
N GLY A 51 -8.29 -15.82 0.00
CA GLY A 51 -7.60 -16.25 1.22
C GLY A 51 -7.90 -15.41 2.47
N ASN A 52 -7.02 -15.52 3.47
CA ASN A 52 -7.11 -14.83 4.77
C ASN A 52 -6.40 -13.47 4.77
N MET A 53 -6.31 -12.82 3.61
CA MET A 53 -5.69 -11.50 3.49
C MET A 53 -6.52 -10.45 4.27
N PRO A 54 -5.88 -9.39 4.78
CA PRO A 54 -6.60 -8.33 5.50
C PRO A 54 -7.35 -7.39 4.56
N GLU A 55 -8.37 -6.72 5.08
CA GLU A 55 -8.94 -5.53 4.45
C GLU A 55 -8.00 -4.32 4.66
N LEU A 56 -7.98 -3.42 3.69
CA LEU A 56 -7.11 -2.24 3.71
C LEU A 56 -7.93 -0.97 3.54
N LEU A 57 -7.67 0.03 4.38
CA LEU A 57 -8.17 1.37 4.18
C LEU A 57 -6.99 2.32 4.02
N MET A 58 -6.89 2.94 2.86
CA MET A 58 -5.87 3.94 2.56
C MET A 58 -6.44 5.34 2.72
N THR A 59 -5.72 6.20 3.44
CA THR A 59 -6.10 7.59 3.68
C THR A 59 -4.93 8.52 3.33
N GLY A 60 -5.09 9.26 2.25
CA GLY A 60 -4.07 10.14 1.68
C GLY A 60 -2.85 9.39 1.19
N ASN A 61 -1.70 10.03 1.35
CA ASN A 61 -0.38 9.53 1.00
C ASN A 61 0.45 9.12 2.22
N ARG A 62 -0.18 8.95 3.39
CA ARG A 62 0.53 8.76 4.66
C ARG A 62 0.23 7.45 5.36
N SER A 63 -0.99 6.93 5.27
CA SER A 63 -1.38 5.80 6.12
C SER A 63 -2.26 4.77 5.43
N ILE A 64 -2.05 3.53 5.85
CA ILE A 64 -2.87 2.37 5.55
C ILE A 64 -3.32 1.78 6.88
N VAL A 65 -4.62 1.61 7.04
CA VAL A 65 -5.19 0.81 8.13
C VAL A 65 -5.40 -0.60 7.60
N VAL A 66 -4.89 -1.57 8.33
CA VAL A 66 -5.03 -3.00 8.04
C VAL A 66 -6.03 -3.57 9.04
N ALA A 67 -7.09 -4.21 8.56
CA ALA A 67 -8.14 -4.79 9.40
C ALA A 67 -8.33 -6.28 9.10
N GLY A 68 -8.32 -7.10 10.14
CA GLY A 68 -8.46 -8.54 10.03
C GLY A 68 -7.22 -9.24 9.46
N GLY A 69 -7.36 -10.53 9.14
CA GLY A 69 -6.27 -11.36 8.63
C GLY A 69 -5.23 -11.77 9.69
N ASP A 70 -4.26 -12.58 9.25
CA ASP A 70 -3.12 -13.00 10.07
C ASP A 70 -2.14 -11.81 10.29
N PRO A 71 -1.63 -11.56 11.52
CA PRO A 71 -0.58 -10.57 11.78
C PRO A 71 0.64 -10.66 10.85
N ALA A 72 0.96 -11.83 10.31
CA ALA A 72 2.01 -12.02 9.31
C ALA A 72 1.79 -11.15 8.04
N TYR A 73 0.55 -10.83 7.69
CA TYR A 73 0.25 -9.99 6.53
C TYR A 73 0.63 -8.52 6.73
N VAL A 74 0.59 -8.01 7.97
CA VAL A 74 1.08 -6.66 8.28
C VAL A 74 2.57 -6.57 7.92
N ASN A 75 3.36 -7.59 8.28
CA ASN A 75 4.77 -7.66 7.93
C ASN A 75 5.01 -7.81 6.43
N ARG A 76 4.19 -8.60 5.73
CA ARG A 76 4.26 -8.72 4.26
C ARG A 76 3.93 -7.39 3.58
N LEU A 77 2.92 -6.65 4.04
CA LEU A 77 2.60 -5.33 3.52
C LEU A 77 3.77 -4.36 3.71
N LYS A 78 4.41 -4.35 4.89
CA LYS A 78 5.62 -3.55 5.12
C LYS A 78 6.72 -3.86 4.09
N GLN A 79 6.96 -5.14 3.80
CA GLN A 79 7.94 -5.54 2.79
C GLN A 79 7.60 -5.04 1.37
N VAL A 80 6.32 -5.04 0.99
CA VAL A 80 5.87 -4.46 -0.29
C VAL A 80 6.14 -2.96 -0.33
N LEU A 81 5.82 -2.23 0.75
CA LEU A 81 6.08 -0.79 0.84
C LEU A 81 7.58 -0.48 0.75
N ASP A 82 8.43 -1.26 1.44
CA ASP A 82 9.89 -1.13 1.37
C ASP A 82 10.43 -1.38 -0.04
N MET A 83 9.90 -2.40 -0.73
CA MET A 83 10.27 -2.71 -2.11
C MET A 83 9.90 -1.56 -3.06
N LEU A 84 8.69 -1.02 -2.93
CA LEU A 84 8.23 0.13 -3.72
C LEU A 84 9.12 1.35 -3.46
N GLN A 85 9.44 1.64 -2.20
CA GLN A 85 10.31 2.75 -1.86
C GLN A 85 11.71 2.63 -2.48
N ARG A 86 12.30 1.43 -2.47
CA ARG A 86 13.60 1.18 -3.11
C ARG A 86 13.54 1.38 -4.62
N THR A 87 12.44 0.97 -5.25
CA THR A 87 12.21 1.18 -6.69
C THR A 87 12.14 2.67 -7.01
N THR A 88 11.38 3.45 -6.23
CA THR A 88 11.31 4.90 -6.38
C THR A 88 12.69 5.54 -6.25
N LYS A 89 13.47 5.19 -5.21
CA LYS A 89 14.83 5.72 -5.00
C LYS A 89 15.75 5.46 -6.19
N ARG A 90 15.71 4.26 -6.78
CA ARG A 90 16.52 3.93 -7.97
C ARG A 90 16.13 4.75 -9.19
N LEU A 91 14.84 5.01 -9.40
CA LEU A 91 14.36 5.83 -10.51
C LEU A 91 14.81 7.29 -10.38
N VAL A 92 14.79 7.84 -9.16
CA VAL A 92 15.28 9.21 -8.88
C VAL A 92 16.77 9.32 -9.20
N VAL A 93 17.60 8.41 -8.68
CA VAL A 93 19.05 8.40 -8.96
C VAL A 93 19.36 8.29 -10.46
N LYS A 94 18.58 7.48 -11.20
CA LYS A 94 18.75 7.34 -12.65
C LYS A 94 18.38 8.63 -13.40
N GLN A 95 17.38 9.39 -12.95
CA GLN A 95 17.01 10.66 -13.57
C GLN A 95 18.02 11.78 -13.28
N GLU A 96 18.66 11.78 -12.12
CA GLU A 96 19.69 12.76 -11.76
C GLU A 96 21.01 12.49 -12.49
N GLY A 97 21.38 11.22 -12.69
CA GLY A 97 22.58 10.86 -13.47
C GLY A 97 22.49 11.12 -14.98
N VAL A 98 21.30 11.39 -15.52
CA VAL A 98 21.11 11.72 -16.96
C VAL A 98 21.23 13.23 -17.23
N LYS A 99 21.27 14.09 -16.20
CA LYS A 99 21.36 15.56 -16.36
C LYS A 99 22.80 16.13 -16.42
N LEU A 100 23.83 15.30 -16.57
CA LEU A 100 25.24 15.73 -16.70
C LEU A 100 25.82 15.45 -18.11
N GLY A 101 24.99 15.56 -19.15
CA GLY A 101 25.41 15.46 -20.56
C GLY A 101 25.19 16.76 -21.30
#